data_AF-X1TJQ2-F1
#
_entry.id   AF-X1TJQ2-F1
#
_cell.length_a   1.000
_cell.length_b   1.000
_cell.length_c   1.000
_cell.angle_alpha   90.00
_cell.angle_beta   90.00
_cell.angle_gamma   90.00
#
_symmetry.space_group_name_H-M   'P 1'
#
loop_
_entity.id
_entity.type
_entity.pdbx_description
1 polymer ?
#
loop_
_entity_poly.entity_id
_entity_poly.type
_entity_poly.pdbx_seq_one_letter_code
_entity_poly.pdbx_strand_id
1 'polypeptide(L)'
;SPPSVHSALRTLAMMEGGRKIAVLGDMLELGEHAVDAHLEIGRALHGAGIDMLLTVGQLSRLTARGAVDAGMPISSVSEFDDSSQAAREIAEKVRERDVVLVKGSRAMRMEKVVEVLLAAA
;
A
#
# COMPACT_ATOMS: atom_id res chain seq x y z
N SER A 1 -2.76 -11.84 -1.79
CA SER A 1 -3.85 -12.15 -2.72
C SER A 1 -4.84 -10.99 -2.74
N PRO A 2 -5.53 -10.74 -3.87
CA PRO A 2 -6.44 -9.61 -4.02
C PRO A 2 -7.60 -9.60 -3.00
N PRO A 3 -8.29 -10.73 -2.72
CA PRO A 3 -9.35 -10.74 -1.70
C PRO A 3 -8.86 -10.35 -0.31
N SER A 4 -7.64 -10.74 0.06
CA SER A 4 -7.03 -10.35 1.33
C SER A 4 -6.74 -8.85 1.39
N VAL A 5 -6.28 -8.25 0.29
CA VAL A 5 -6.06 -6.80 0.24
C VAL A 5 -7.39 -6.04 0.30
N HIS A 6 -8.41 -6.45 -0.45
CA HIS A 6 -9.74 -5.83 -0.35
C HIS A 6 -10.33 -5.90 1.06
N SER A 7 -10.19 -7.04 1.74
CA SER A 7 -10.64 -7.18 3.14
C SER A 7 -9.89 -6.21 4.06
N ALA A 8 -8.57 -6.12 3.91
CA ALA A 8 -7.75 -5.20 4.69
C ALA A 8 -8.10 -3.72 4.43
N LEU A 9 -8.39 -3.34 3.17
CA LEU A 9 -8.85 -1.99 2.84
C LEU A 9 -10.22 -1.68 3.45
N ARG A 10 -11.16 -2.63 3.46
CA ARG A 10 -12.45 -2.46 4.16
C ARG A 10 -12.24 -2.24 5.66
N THR A 11 -11.37 -3.03 6.28
CA THR A 11 -11.02 -2.85 7.70
C THR A 11 -10.42 -1.48 7.94
N LEU A 12 -9.41 -1.08 7.15
CA LEU A 12 -8.76 0.23 7.26
C LEU A 12 -9.76 1.38 7.08
N ALA A 13 -10.73 1.24 6.18
CA ALA A 13 -11.78 2.24 5.96
C ALA A 13 -12.66 2.47 7.20
N MET A 14 -12.86 1.44 8.03
CA MET A 14 -13.64 1.51 9.27
C MET A 14 -12.83 1.96 10.50
N MET A 15 -11.49 2.00 10.41
CA MET A 15 -10.66 2.40 11.54
C MET A 15 -10.76 3.92 11.78
N GLU A 16 -10.87 4.28 13.05
CA GLU A 16 -10.72 5.67 13.49
C GLU A 16 -9.24 6.06 13.53
N GLY A 17 -8.93 7.32 13.24
CA GLY A 17 -7.57 7.81 13.20
C GLY A 17 -7.41 9.11 12.42
N GLY A 18 -6.16 9.46 12.16
CA GLY A 18 -5.75 10.51 11.24
C GLY A 18 -5.77 9.98 9.80
N ARG A 19 -4.65 10.12 9.09
CA ARG A 19 -4.59 9.68 7.69
C ARG A 19 -4.55 8.16 7.60
N LYS A 20 -5.18 7.63 6.56
CA LYS A 20 -5.12 6.21 6.20
C LYS A 20 -4.03 6.01 5.14
N ILE A 21 -3.01 5.24 5.50
CA ILE A 21 -1.84 5.02 4.66
C ILE A 21 -1.77 3.54 4.27
N ALA A 22 -1.60 3.26 2.98
CA ALA A 22 -1.42 1.90 2.47
C ALA A 22 0.01 1.72 1.95
N VAL A 23 0.70 0.69 2.44
CA VAL A 23 2.01 0.24 1.95
C VAL A 23 1.84 -1.15 1.34
N LEU A 24 1.79 -1.23 0.01
CA LEU A 24 1.38 -2.42 -0.73
C LEU A 24 2.53 -2.96 -1.59
N GLY A 25 2.92 -4.21 -1.35
CA GLY A 25 3.91 -4.93 -2.13
C GLY A 25 3.30 -5.94 -3.12
N ASP A 26 4.15 -6.46 -4.02
CA ASP A 26 3.74 -7.37 -5.09
C ASP A 26 2.98 -8.61 -4.59
N MET A 27 2.00 -9.03 -5.39
CA MET A 27 1.25 -10.27 -5.20
C MET A 27 1.77 -11.34 -6.18
N LEU A 28 2.87 -12.01 -5.80
CA LEU A 28 3.74 -12.80 -6.71
C LEU A 28 3.21 -14.16 -7.19
N GLU A 29 1.95 -14.52 -6.91
CA GLU A 29 1.39 -15.85 -7.22
C GLU A 29 0.07 -15.76 -8.01
N LEU A 30 -0.07 -14.72 -8.83
CA LEU A 30 -1.30 -14.46 -9.59
C LEU A 30 -1.25 -14.86 -11.06
N GLY A 31 -0.06 -15.20 -11.59
CA GLY A 31 0.11 -15.57 -12.99
C GLY A 31 -0.45 -14.50 -13.94
N GLU A 32 -1.27 -14.92 -14.91
CA GLU A 32 -1.89 -14.05 -15.91
C GLU A 32 -2.83 -12.99 -15.29
N HIS A 33 -3.35 -13.24 -14.09
CA HIS A 33 -4.24 -12.29 -13.39
C HIS A 33 -3.49 -11.18 -12.66
N ALA A 34 -2.15 -11.20 -12.62
CA ALA A 34 -1.38 -10.24 -11.85
C ALA A 34 -1.67 -8.80 -12.26
N VAL A 35 -1.74 -8.53 -13.56
CA VAL A 35 -1.94 -7.17 -14.10
C VAL A 35 -3.30 -6.60 -13.67
N ASP A 36 -4.37 -7.32 -13.99
CA ASP A 36 -5.73 -6.88 -13.69
C ASP A 36 -5.96 -6.76 -12.19
N ALA A 37 -5.47 -7.72 -11.41
CA ALA A 37 -5.60 -7.71 -9.97
C ALA A 37 -4.90 -6.51 -9.31
N HIS A 38 -3.68 -6.17 -9.74
CA HIS A 38 -2.98 -5.00 -9.21
C HIS A 38 -3.70 -3.70 -9.58
N LEU A 39 -4.16 -3.56 -10.83
CA LEU A 39 -4.94 -2.39 -11.26
C LEU A 39 -6.26 -2.26 -10.48
N GLU A 40 -6.98 -3.35 -10.27
CA GLU A 40 -8.25 -3.38 -9.53
C GLU A 40 -8.05 -2.94 -8.08
N ILE A 41 -7.02 -3.46 -7.41
CA ILE A 41 -6.66 -3.02 -6.06
C ILE A 41 -6.37 -1.52 -6.05
N GLY A 42 -5.61 -1.03 -7.03
CA GLY A 42 -5.33 0.39 -7.19
C GLY A 42 -6.60 1.24 -7.21
N ARG A 43 -7.56 0.87 -8.08
CA ARG A 43 -8.84 1.58 -8.23
C ARG A 43 -9.66 1.60 -6.94
N ALA A 44 -9.57 0.54 -6.13
CA ALA A 44 -10.30 0.45 -4.86
C ALA A 44 -9.77 1.39 -3.76
N LEU A 45 -8.51 1.86 -3.86
CA LEU A 45 -7.89 2.69 -2.82
C LEU A 45 -8.57 4.05 -2.66
N HIS A 46 -8.93 4.70 -3.76
CA HIS A 46 -9.58 6.02 -3.71
C HIS A 46 -10.92 5.94 -2.97
N GLY A 47 -11.77 4.96 -3.32
CA GLY A 47 -13.06 4.73 -2.66
C GLY A 47 -12.94 4.27 -1.21
N ALA A 48 -11.80 3.69 -0.81
CA ALA A 48 -11.53 3.31 0.58
C ALA A 48 -11.05 4.49 1.46
N GLY A 49 -10.89 5.69 0.88
CA GLY A 49 -10.45 6.89 1.60
C GLY A 49 -8.98 6.82 2.01
N ILE A 50 -8.12 6.26 1.16
CA ILE A 50 -6.67 6.21 1.38
C ILE A 50 -6.05 7.55 1.03
N ASP A 51 -5.35 8.15 2.00
CA ASP A 51 -4.71 9.46 1.86
C ASP A 51 -3.31 9.37 1.23
N MET A 52 -2.63 8.25 1.44
CA MET A 52 -1.26 8.03 0.96
C MET A 52 -1.03 6.56 0.58
N LEU A 53 -0.39 6.35 -0.55
CA LEU A 53 -0.05 5.04 -1.09
C LEU A 53 1.45 4.94 -1.32
N LEU A 54 2.07 3.93 -0.73
CA LEU A 54 3.43 3.50 -1.07
C LEU A 54 3.35 2.12 -1.70
N THR A 55 3.90 1.94 -2.89
CA THR A 55 3.94 0.64 -3.57
C THR A 55 5.36 0.09 -3.61
N VAL A 56 5.51 -1.23 -3.43
CA VAL A 56 6.81 -1.90 -3.40
C VAL A 56 6.85 -3.04 -4.42
N GLY A 57 7.78 -2.96 -5.36
CA GLY A 57 7.98 -3.96 -6.39
C GLY A 57 7.37 -3.58 -7.74
N GLN A 58 7.74 -4.33 -8.78
CA GLN A 58 7.45 -4.00 -10.17
C GLN A 58 5.95 -4.11 -10.49
N LEU A 59 5.27 -5.13 -9.96
CA LEU A 59 3.84 -5.32 -10.23
C LEU A 59 2.98 -4.29 -9.48
N SER A 60 3.41 -3.85 -8.30
CA SER A 60 2.69 -2.87 -7.48
C SER A 60 2.70 -1.48 -8.07
N ARG A 61 3.56 -1.19 -9.05
CA ARG A 61 3.44 0.01 -9.90
C ARG A 61 2.11 0.04 -10.67
N LEU A 62 1.54 -1.12 -10.99
CA LEU A 62 0.19 -1.21 -11.56
C LEU A 62 -0.88 -0.86 -10.51
N THR A 63 -0.65 -1.16 -9.22
CA THR A 63 -1.50 -0.66 -8.13
C THR A 63 -1.47 0.87 -8.06
N ALA A 64 -0.27 1.47 -8.12
CA ALA A 64 -0.11 2.92 -8.17
C ALA A 64 -0.85 3.52 -9.37
N ARG A 65 -0.67 2.92 -10.55
CA ARG A 65 -1.37 3.33 -11.78
C ARG A 65 -2.88 3.29 -11.61
N GLY A 66 -3.43 2.18 -11.11
CA GLY A 66 -4.87 2.01 -10.90
C GLY A 66 -5.44 3.03 -9.90
N ALA A 67 -4.67 3.40 -8.89
CA ALA A 67 -5.06 4.43 -7.91
C ALA A 67 -5.15 5.83 -8.53
N VAL A 68 -4.13 6.21 -9.31
CA VAL A 68 -4.10 7.49 -10.02
C VAL A 68 -5.21 7.56 -11.06
N ASP A 69 -5.41 6.51 -11.85
CA ASP A 69 -6.50 6.43 -12.84
C ASP A 69 -7.90 6.54 -12.19
N ALA A 70 -8.03 6.16 -10.92
CA ALA A 70 -9.26 6.29 -10.14
C ALA A 70 -9.41 7.64 -9.40
N GLY A 71 -8.48 8.58 -9.58
CA GLY A 71 -8.56 9.94 -9.04
C GLY A 71 -7.70 10.21 -7.81
N MET A 72 -6.85 9.27 -7.39
CA MET A 72 -5.86 9.56 -6.34
C MET A 72 -4.83 10.57 -6.85
N PRO A 73 -4.52 11.66 -6.12
CA PRO A 73 -3.50 12.62 -6.52
C PRO A 73 -2.13 11.93 -6.66
N ILE A 74 -1.42 12.20 -7.75
CA ILE A 74 -0.08 11.64 -7.97
C ILE A 74 0.90 12.01 -6.84
N SER A 75 0.70 13.17 -6.21
CA SER A 75 1.48 13.62 -5.05
C SER A 75 1.27 12.78 -3.79
N SER A 76 0.22 11.96 -3.75
CA SER A 76 -0.10 11.03 -2.65
C SER A 76 0.41 9.62 -2.90
N VAL A 77 1.07 9.36 -4.03
CA VAL A 77 1.55 8.05 -4.44
C VAL A 77 3.08 8.06 -4.52
N SER A 78 3.73 7.02 -4.01
CA SER A 78 5.17 6.84 -4.11
C SER A 78 5.50 5.37 -4.43
N GLU A 79 6.41 5.16 -5.37
CA GLU A 79 6.76 3.83 -5.88
C GLU A 79 8.20 3.49 -5.51
N PHE A 80 8.42 2.27 -5.02
CA PHE A 80 9.71 1.79 -4.55
C PHE A 80 10.04 0.41 -5.12
N ASP A 81 11.32 0.13 -5.27
CA ASP A 81 11.78 -1.17 -5.77
C ASP A 81 11.84 -2.21 -4.64
N ASP A 82 12.10 -1.77 -3.40
CA ASP A 82 12.22 -2.65 -2.24
C ASP A 82 11.60 -2.08 -0.96
N SER A 83 11.27 -2.97 -0.02
CA SER A 83 10.57 -2.61 1.21
C SER A 83 11.40 -1.76 2.17
N SER A 84 12.73 -1.77 2.07
CA SER A 84 13.59 -0.92 2.90
C SER A 84 13.57 0.54 2.44
N GLN A 85 13.39 0.81 1.16
CA GLN A 85 13.17 2.18 0.66
C GLN A 85 11.83 2.73 1.16
N ALA A 86 10.74 1.97 0.98
CA ALA A 86 9.42 2.36 1.48
C ALA A 86 9.41 2.53 3.02
N ALA A 87 10.17 1.71 3.75
CA ALA A 87 10.30 1.81 5.21
C ALA A 87 10.94 3.13 5.66
N ARG A 88 11.97 3.61 4.95
CA ARG A 88 12.58 4.92 5.24
C ARG A 88 11.60 6.05 4.95
N GLU A 89 10.94 5.99 3.80
CA GLU A 89 9.98 7.03 3.39
C GLU A 89 8.81 7.16 4.37
N ILE A 90 8.19 6.04 4.75
CA ILE A 90 7.04 6.08 5.66
C ILE A 90 7.45 6.58 7.04
N ALA A 91 8.65 6.24 7.52
CA ALA A 91 9.13 6.66 8.83
C ALA A 91 9.26 8.18 8.96
N GLU A 92 9.63 8.86 7.86
CA GLU A 92 9.73 10.32 7.82
C GLU A 92 8.38 11.02 7.64
N LYS A 93 7.38 10.32 7.09
CA LYS A 93 6.07 10.90 6.77
C LYS A 93 4.98 10.60 7.79
N VAL A 94 5.07 9.49 8.51
CA VAL A 94 4.03 9.08 9.45
C VAL A 94 3.91 10.10 10.58
N ARG A 95 2.68 10.31 11.04
CA ARG A 95 2.34 11.25 12.11
C ARG A 95 1.53 10.54 13.18
N GLU A 96 1.43 11.18 14.34
CA GLU A 96 0.56 10.72 15.39
C GLU A 96 -0.87 10.49 14.86
N ARG A 97 -1.48 9.38 15.29
CA ARG A 97 -2.83 8.92 14.90
C ARG A 97 -2.98 8.41 13.47
N ASP A 98 -1.97 8.47 12.59
CA ASP A 98 -2.07 7.82 11.29
C ASP A 98 -2.30 6.32 11.45
N VAL A 99 -3.06 5.73 10.52
CA VAL A 99 -3.35 4.30 10.48
C VAL A 99 -2.68 3.71 9.24
N VAL A 100 -1.73 2.81 9.46
CA VAL A 100 -0.91 2.24 8.38
C VAL A 100 -1.28 0.79 8.13
N LEU A 101 -1.69 0.47 6.91
CA LEU A 101 -1.83 -0.90 6.41
C LEU A 101 -0.58 -1.31 5.66
N VAL A 102 0.06 -2.40 6.09
CA VAL A 102 1.19 -3.01 5.38
C VAL A 102 0.74 -4.37 4.83
N LYS A 103 0.89 -4.58 3.51
CA LYS A 103 0.50 -5.84 2.87
C LYS A 103 1.36 -6.15 1.65
N GLY A 104 1.66 -7.43 1.40
CA GLY A 104 2.40 -7.89 0.22
C GLY A 104 2.66 -9.39 0.31
N SER A 105 3.22 -9.99 -0.75
CA SER A 105 3.73 -11.37 -0.69
C SER A 105 4.88 -11.49 0.33
N ARG A 106 5.06 -12.66 0.92
CA ARG A 106 6.15 -12.92 1.89
C ARG A 106 7.53 -12.63 1.30
N ALA A 107 7.73 -12.93 0.02
CA ALA A 107 9.00 -12.66 -0.66
C ALA A 107 9.32 -11.16 -0.79
N MET A 108 8.31 -10.28 -0.66
CA MET A 108 8.51 -8.83 -0.66
C MET A 108 9.10 -8.30 0.66
N ARG A 109 9.13 -9.14 1.70
CA ARG A 109 9.69 -8.79 3.02
C ARG A 109 9.14 -7.48 3.58
N MET A 110 7.81 -7.34 3.54
CA MET A 110 7.12 -6.12 3.98
C MET A 110 7.21 -5.90 5.49
N GLU A 111 7.57 -6.93 6.26
CA GLU A 111 7.83 -6.84 7.70
C GLU A 111 8.85 -5.75 8.06
N LYS A 112 9.81 -5.45 7.17
CA LYS A 112 10.78 -4.36 7.37
C LYS A 112 10.14 -3.00 7.56
N VAL A 113 9.01 -2.75 6.89
CA VAL A 113 8.24 -1.50 7.03
C VAL A 113 7.68 -1.40 8.45
N VAL A 114 7.15 -2.51 8.96
CA VAL A 114 6.58 -2.58 10.31
C VAL A 114 7.68 -2.43 11.36
N GLU A 115 8.82 -3.12 11.19
CA GLU A 115 9.96 -3.05 12.10
C GLU A 115 10.46 -1.60 12.29
N VAL A 116 10.59 -0.84 11.20
CA VAL A 116 11.03 0.56 11.27
C VAL A 116 9.99 1.44 11.96
N LEU A 117 8.70 1.27 11.64
CA LEU A 117 7.62 2.04 12.26
C LEU A 117 7.52 1.79 13.78
N LEU A 118 7.74 0.55 14.22
CA LEU A 118 7.74 0.21 15.64
C LEU A 118 8.99 0.69 16.38
N ALA A 119 10.12 0.85 15.70
CA ALA A 119 11.34 1.41 16.28
C ALA A 119 11.30 2.94 16.41
N ALA A 120 10.43 3.61 15.64
CA ALA A 120 10.24 5.06 15.66
C ALA A 120 9.14 5.53 16.64
N ALA A 121 8.38 4.59 17.22
CA ALA A 121 7.33 4.84 18.21
C ALA A 121 7.88 4.79 19.64
#